data_AF-A0A660L6R2-F1
#
_entry.id   AF-A0A660L6R2-F1
#
_cell.length_a   1.000
_cell.length_b   1.000
_cell.length_c   1.000
_cell.angle_alpha   90.00
_cell.angle_beta   90.00
_cell.angle_gamma   90.00
#
_symmetry.space_group_name_H-M   'P 1'
#
loop_
_entity.id
_entity.type
_entity.pdbx_description
1 polymer ?
#
loop_
_entity_poly.entity_id
_entity_poly.type
_entity_poly.pdbx_seq_one_letter_code
_entity_poly.pdbx_strand_id
1 'polypeptide(L)'
;MSAEVRLCPGCGAPLQSTDPHARGYLPPEKWDDPRALCMRCFRMLHYGDPTAVRLSSEDFAEAMASLAKQKVVLLLVVDLLDVEAGLGISLPRGPHHPVLLVGNKEDLLPRSVRRERVVRWLERRAREFGLEPAEVLLLSAKRRRNLEALVAAMERFAGKFRTFAAVGVANAGKSTLLNALREVLAPSAPEVDAPPIPLTVSPFPGTTLSVVRLDLPGDLVLYDTPGALPASTIAPRLLPEELKILVPQEEIRPRVYQLRDPGQTIFLGGLVRVDFVSGPPQPLVVYASSRIRVHRTKLARADELYARHVGELLFPPARDRAERFALREQIPLHLSASPGKRDIAVGSVGWVVQHGQPGEFVVHVPEGVRVYVREAMV
;
A
#
# COMPACT_ATOMS: atom_id res chain seq x y z
N MET A 1 -19.47 15.40 42.14
CA MET A 1 -18.05 15.35 41.73
C MET A 1 -18.03 14.72 40.35
N SER A 2 -17.76 15.52 39.30
CA SER A 2 -17.64 15.01 37.93
C SER A 2 -16.46 14.04 37.89
N ALA A 3 -16.70 12.79 37.53
CA ALA A 3 -15.63 11.82 37.31
C ALA A 3 -14.68 12.39 36.25
N GLU A 4 -13.43 12.66 36.63
CA GLU A 4 -12.42 13.12 35.67
C GLU A 4 -12.24 12.06 34.59
N VAL A 5 -12.61 12.43 33.36
CA VAL A 5 -12.46 11.56 32.20
C VAL A 5 -10.98 11.47 31.90
N ARG A 6 -10.39 10.32 32.20
CA ARG A 6 -8.97 10.07 31.98
C ARG A 6 -8.69 9.92 30.49
N LEU A 7 -7.75 10.68 29.95
CA LEU A 7 -7.42 10.66 28.53
C LEU A 7 -6.17 9.83 28.25
N CYS A 8 -6.17 9.11 27.14
CA CYS A 8 -5.00 8.37 26.67
C CYS A 8 -3.86 9.35 26.32
N PRO A 9 -2.65 9.24 26.91
CA PRO A 9 -1.52 10.12 26.59
C PRO A 9 -1.09 10.06 25.12
N GLY A 10 -1.32 8.92 24.46
CA GLY A 10 -1.19 8.77 23.01
C GLY A 10 -2.29 9.51 22.26
N CYS A 11 -3.48 8.92 22.09
CA CYS A 11 -4.49 9.44 21.16
C CYS A 11 -5.51 10.44 21.71
N GLY A 12 -5.36 10.90 22.96
CA GLY A 12 -6.29 11.82 23.61
C GLY A 12 -7.72 11.29 23.79
N ALA A 13 -7.96 10.00 23.53
CA ALA A 13 -9.28 9.41 23.69
C ALA A 13 -9.64 9.23 25.17
N PRO A 14 -10.92 9.36 25.56
CA PRO A 14 -11.40 8.89 26.85
C PRO A 14 -11.01 7.43 27.06
N LEU A 15 -10.26 7.15 28.10
CA LEU A 15 -9.92 5.78 28.46
C LEU A 15 -11.21 5.09 28.93
N GLN A 16 -11.36 3.85 28.48
CA GLN A 16 -12.47 2.97 28.86
C GLN A 16 -11.98 1.52 28.92
N SER A 17 -12.62 0.68 29.70
CA SER A 17 -12.28 -0.76 29.84
C SER A 17 -13.46 -1.67 29.55
N THR A 18 -14.50 -1.16 28.89
CA THR A 18 -15.76 -1.86 28.64
C THR A 18 -15.81 -2.53 27.27
N ASP A 19 -15.26 -1.91 26.22
CA ASP A 19 -15.29 -2.44 24.85
C ASP A 19 -13.87 -2.53 24.26
N PRO A 20 -13.31 -3.76 24.12
CA PRO A 20 -12.00 -4.00 23.52
C PRO A 20 -11.81 -3.48 22.09
N HIS A 21 -12.90 -3.26 21.35
CA HIS A 21 -12.89 -2.80 19.97
C HIS A 21 -13.14 -1.30 19.81
N ALA A 22 -13.57 -0.61 20.87
CA ALA A 22 -13.79 0.83 20.84
C ALA A 22 -12.53 1.66 21.10
N ARG A 23 -12.57 2.92 20.66
CA ARG A 23 -11.48 3.90 20.89
C ARG A 23 -11.27 4.09 22.40
N GLY A 24 -10.00 4.23 22.80
CA GLY A 24 -9.65 4.45 24.20
C GLY A 24 -9.64 3.20 25.08
N TYR A 25 -9.84 2.01 24.51
CA TYR A 25 -9.78 0.76 25.29
C TYR A 25 -8.42 0.59 25.99
N LEU A 26 -8.45 0.40 27.30
CA LEU A 26 -7.31 0.05 28.12
C LEU A 26 -7.69 -1.17 28.97
N PRO A 27 -6.90 -2.25 28.98
CA PRO A 27 -7.17 -3.39 29.84
C PRO A 27 -7.30 -2.95 31.31
N PRO A 28 -8.29 -3.46 32.07
CA PRO A 28 -8.51 -3.08 33.46
C PRO A 28 -7.24 -3.15 34.32
N GLU A 29 -6.35 -4.10 34.05
CA GLU A 29 -5.11 -4.33 34.79
C GLU A 29 -4.08 -3.20 34.62
N LYS A 30 -4.27 -2.34 33.62
CA LYS A 30 -3.42 -1.18 33.32
C LYS A 30 -4.07 0.14 33.70
N TRP A 31 -5.28 0.12 34.28
CA TRP A 31 -6.02 1.33 34.59
C TRP A 31 -5.30 2.25 35.57
N ASP A 32 -4.55 1.71 36.53
CA ASP A 32 -3.89 2.56 37.53
C ASP A 32 -2.53 3.13 37.06
N ASP A 33 -2.00 2.71 35.90
CA ASP A 33 -0.72 3.21 35.40
C ASP A 33 -0.90 4.57 34.70
N PRO A 34 -0.38 5.70 35.25
CA PRO A 34 -0.49 7.06 34.68
C PRO A 34 0.06 7.20 33.26
N ARG A 35 0.92 6.28 32.82
CA ARG A 35 1.55 6.30 31.49
C ARG A 35 0.91 5.30 30.52
N ALA A 36 -0.12 4.58 30.96
CA ALA A 36 -0.76 3.57 30.15
C ALA A 36 -1.37 4.16 28.88
N LEU A 37 -0.96 3.60 27.74
CA LEU A 37 -1.53 3.89 26.44
C LEU A 37 -2.73 2.99 26.21
N CYS A 38 -3.81 3.51 25.61
CA CYS A 38 -4.88 2.66 25.11
C CYS A 38 -4.29 1.59 24.18
N MET A 39 -4.92 0.43 24.09
CA MET A 39 -4.44 -0.73 23.35
C MET A 39 -4.08 -0.38 21.90
N ARG A 40 -4.81 0.56 21.29
CA ARG A 40 -4.51 1.10 19.96
C ARG A 40 -3.16 1.80 19.90
N CYS A 41 -2.90 2.74 20.80
CA CYS A 41 -1.63 3.47 20.88
C CYS A 41 -0.48 2.56 21.29
N PHE A 42 -0.72 1.63 22.21
CA PHE A 42 0.25 0.63 22.63
C PHE A 42 0.70 -0.25 21.46
N ARG A 43 -0.26 -0.81 20.70
CA ARG A 43 0.05 -1.69 19.56
C ARG A 43 0.72 -0.95 18.40
N MET A 44 0.32 0.30 18.16
CA MET A 44 0.97 1.17 17.18
C MET A 44 2.43 1.46 17.56
N LEU A 45 2.70 1.78 18.83
CA LEU A 45 4.04 2.11 19.32
C LEU A 45 4.97 0.90 19.37
N HIS A 46 4.50 -0.26 19.85
CA HIS A 46 5.36 -1.42 20.13
C HIS A 46 5.44 -2.44 19.00
N TYR A 47 4.38 -2.59 18.21
CA TYR A 47 4.32 -3.62 17.17
C TYR A 47 4.27 -3.03 15.76
N GLY A 48 4.20 -1.70 15.63
CA GLY A 48 3.93 -1.05 14.35
C GLY A 48 2.65 -1.59 13.69
N ASP A 49 1.72 -2.13 14.49
CA ASP A 49 0.59 -2.94 14.04
C ASP A 49 -0.53 -2.02 13.52
N PRO A 50 -0.72 -1.95 12.18
CA PRO A 50 -1.74 -1.11 11.58
C PRO A 50 -3.14 -1.71 11.71
N THR A 51 -3.31 -2.92 12.26
CA THR A 51 -4.63 -3.57 12.37
C THR A 51 -5.53 -2.98 13.46
N ALA A 52 -5.00 -2.18 14.39
CA ALA A 52 -5.80 -1.52 15.43
C ALA A 52 -6.55 -0.25 14.93
N VAL A 53 -6.42 0.06 13.64
CA VAL A 53 -6.93 1.29 13.05
C VAL A 53 -7.58 0.96 11.72
N ARG A 54 -8.83 0.47 11.75
CA ARG A 54 -9.73 0.68 10.61
C ARG A 54 -10.12 2.15 10.61
N LEU A 55 -9.20 3.03 10.19
CA LEU A 55 -9.64 4.34 9.72
C LEU A 55 -10.50 4.06 8.48
N SER A 56 -11.72 4.53 8.56
CA SER A 56 -12.72 4.39 7.51
C SER A 56 -12.34 5.25 6.30
N SER A 57 -12.98 5.00 5.17
CA SER A 57 -12.87 5.90 4.02
C SER A 57 -13.29 7.34 4.35
N GLU A 58 -14.12 7.52 5.39
CA GLU A 58 -14.58 8.82 5.89
C GLU A 58 -13.44 9.58 6.57
N ASP A 59 -12.64 8.90 7.39
CA ASP A 59 -11.48 9.52 8.05
C ASP A 59 -10.44 9.99 7.02
N PHE A 60 -10.22 9.21 5.95
CA PHE A 60 -9.37 9.65 4.84
C PHE A 60 -9.96 10.88 4.14
N ALA A 61 -11.28 10.89 3.89
CA ALA A 61 -11.95 12.01 3.24
C ALA A 61 -11.90 13.30 4.08
N GLU A 62 -12.11 13.22 5.40
CA GLU A 62 -11.99 14.35 6.32
C GLU A 62 -10.54 14.89 6.34
N ALA A 63 -9.54 14.00 6.38
CA ALA A 63 -8.13 14.41 6.28
C ALA A 63 -7.82 15.13 4.95
N MET A 64 -8.29 14.60 3.81
CA MET A 64 -8.09 15.24 2.50
C MET A 64 -8.82 16.59 2.40
N ALA A 65 -10.04 16.69 2.93
CA ALA A 65 -10.82 17.92 2.96
C ALA A 65 -10.16 19.00 3.84
N SER A 66 -9.51 18.60 4.92
CA SER A 66 -8.70 19.52 5.74
C SER A 66 -7.42 19.95 5.02
N LEU A 67 -6.68 19.00 4.43
CA LEU A 67 -5.46 19.30 3.67
C LEU A 67 -5.75 20.31 2.55
N ALA A 68 -6.87 20.17 1.85
CA ALA A 68 -7.28 21.06 0.76
C ALA A 68 -7.34 22.55 1.17
N LYS A 69 -7.59 22.84 2.44
CA LYS A 69 -7.71 24.21 3.00
C LYS A 69 -6.38 24.80 3.47
N GLN A 70 -5.31 24.01 3.45
CA GLN A 70 -4.00 24.38 4.00
C GLN A 70 -2.97 24.57 2.88
N LYS A 71 -1.79 25.09 3.23
CA LYS A 71 -0.64 25.12 2.33
C LYS A 71 0.32 24.00 2.74
N VAL A 72 0.36 22.92 1.97
CA VAL A 72 0.96 21.65 2.39
C VAL A 72 1.61 20.93 1.22
N VAL A 73 2.78 20.34 1.44
CA VAL A 73 3.40 19.43 0.47
C VAL A 73 2.89 18.02 0.72
N LEU A 74 2.37 17.37 -0.31
CA LEU A 74 1.89 16.00 -0.22
C LEU A 74 3.01 15.04 -0.58
N LEU A 75 3.41 14.20 0.37
CA LEU A 75 4.25 13.04 0.10
C LEU A 75 3.33 11.88 -0.28
N LEU A 76 3.06 11.72 -1.57
CA LEU A 76 2.22 10.62 -2.08
C LEU A 76 3.03 9.33 -2.06
N VAL A 77 2.87 8.54 -1.00
CA VAL A 77 3.54 7.26 -0.81
C VAL A 77 2.76 6.18 -1.56
N VAL A 78 3.42 5.55 -2.53
CA VAL A 78 2.87 4.51 -3.39
C VAL A 78 3.68 3.23 -3.21
N ASP A 79 3.01 2.10 -3.02
CA ASP A 79 3.63 0.78 -3.09
C ASP A 79 3.97 0.44 -4.54
N LEU A 80 5.24 0.17 -4.86
CA LEU A 80 5.66 -0.19 -6.22
C LEU A 80 5.02 -1.48 -6.74
N LEU A 81 4.43 -2.29 -5.86
CA LEU A 81 3.68 -3.49 -6.22
C LEU A 81 2.18 -3.25 -6.42
N ASP A 82 1.67 -2.09 -6.01
CA ASP A 82 0.25 -1.73 -6.09
C ASP A 82 0.10 -0.23 -6.46
N VAL A 83 0.75 0.14 -7.56
CA VAL A 83 0.94 1.53 -7.96
C VAL A 83 -0.38 2.24 -8.23
N GLU A 84 -1.28 1.60 -8.97
CA GLU A 84 -2.55 2.18 -9.37
C GLU A 84 -3.50 2.44 -8.21
N ALA A 85 -3.45 1.60 -7.17
CA ALA A 85 -4.22 1.85 -5.96
C ALA A 85 -3.77 3.16 -5.31
N GLY A 86 -2.45 3.41 -5.26
CA GLY A 86 -1.87 4.65 -4.76
C GLY A 86 -2.17 5.87 -5.62
N LEU A 87 -1.99 5.76 -6.94
CA LEU A 87 -2.23 6.86 -7.88
C LEU A 87 -3.71 7.21 -8.04
N GLY A 88 -4.61 6.25 -7.81
CA GLY A 88 -6.06 6.41 -7.93
C GLY A 88 -6.73 7.11 -6.76
N ILE A 89 -6.01 7.49 -5.70
CA ILE A 89 -6.61 8.19 -4.55
C ILE A 89 -6.90 9.65 -4.89
N SER A 90 -7.99 10.18 -4.32
CA SER A 90 -8.33 11.59 -4.46
C SER A 90 -7.41 12.43 -3.57
N LEU A 91 -6.76 13.43 -4.17
CA LEU A 91 -5.83 14.33 -3.49
C LEU A 91 -6.24 15.79 -3.75
N PRO A 92 -5.98 16.71 -2.81
CA PRO A 92 -6.06 18.12 -3.12
C PRO A 92 -5.03 18.49 -4.20
N ARG A 93 -5.44 19.37 -5.13
CA ARG A 93 -4.64 19.77 -6.29
C ARG A 93 -4.42 21.28 -6.30
N GLY A 94 -3.37 21.72 -7.01
CA GLY A 94 -3.08 23.13 -7.26
C GLY A 94 -1.74 23.58 -6.67
N PRO A 95 -1.38 24.87 -6.82
CA PRO A 95 -0.06 25.39 -6.47
C PRO A 95 0.23 25.37 -4.96
N HIS A 96 -0.81 25.27 -4.13
CA HIS A 96 -0.69 25.12 -2.67
C HIS A 96 -0.44 23.69 -2.21
N HIS A 97 -0.50 22.72 -3.14
CA HIS A 97 -0.46 21.28 -2.86
C HIS A 97 0.53 20.56 -3.79
N PRO A 98 1.82 20.96 -3.82
CA PRO A 98 2.80 20.24 -4.62
C PRO A 98 2.92 18.79 -4.14
N VAL A 99 3.06 17.87 -5.10
CA VAL A 99 3.13 16.43 -4.82
C VAL A 99 4.54 15.92 -5.05
N LEU A 100 5.14 15.34 -4.01
CA LEU A 100 6.32 14.49 -4.13
C LEU A 100 5.83 13.04 -4.20
N LEU A 101 6.00 12.40 -5.36
CA LEU A 101 5.58 11.02 -5.56
C LEU A 101 6.69 10.08 -5.09
N VAL A 102 6.40 9.34 -4.03
CA VAL A 102 7.34 8.47 -3.33
C VAL A 102 6.98 7.01 -3.60
N GLY A 103 7.67 6.37 -4.55
CA GLY A 103 7.61 4.93 -4.80
C GLY A 103 8.37 4.15 -3.72
N ASN A 104 7.64 3.61 -2.76
CA ASN A 104 8.18 2.85 -1.63
C ASN A 104 8.30 1.35 -1.97
N LYS A 105 9.06 0.63 -1.12
CA LYS A 105 9.32 -0.81 -1.22
C LYS A 105 10.12 -1.20 -2.45
N GLU A 106 11.05 -0.35 -2.89
CA GLU A 106 11.94 -0.65 -4.01
C GLU A 106 12.78 -1.92 -3.76
N ASP A 107 13.00 -2.29 -2.50
CA ASP A 107 13.72 -3.50 -2.10
C ASP A 107 12.99 -4.81 -2.46
N LEU A 108 11.70 -4.74 -2.79
CA LEU A 108 10.92 -5.88 -3.26
C LEU A 108 11.01 -6.09 -4.77
N LEU A 109 11.49 -5.10 -5.53
CA LEU A 109 11.70 -5.25 -6.97
C LEU A 109 12.97 -6.10 -7.24
N PRO A 110 12.98 -6.90 -8.32
CA PRO A 110 14.17 -7.65 -8.70
C PRO A 110 15.38 -6.71 -8.89
N ARG A 111 16.56 -7.10 -8.41
CA ARG A 111 17.78 -6.27 -8.51
C ARG A 111 18.22 -5.95 -9.92
N SER A 112 17.79 -6.74 -10.90
CA SER A 112 18.07 -6.50 -12.32
C SER A 112 17.32 -5.29 -12.90
N VAL A 113 16.32 -4.79 -12.19
CA VAL A 113 15.50 -3.65 -12.63
C VAL A 113 16.25 -2.35 -12.37
N ARG A 114 16.49 -1.59 -13.45
CA ARG A 114 17.11 -0.28 -13.35
C ARG A 114 16.17 0.73 -12.71
N ARG A 115 16.66 1.42 -11.67
CA ARG A 115 15.89 2.41 -10.90
C ARG A 115 15.36 3.54 -11.78
N GLU A 116 16.15 4.02 -12.74
CA GLU A 116 15.79 5.10 -13.67
C GLU A 116 14.68 4.69 -14.64
N ARG A 117 14.54 3.38 -14.91
CA ARG A 117 13.42 2.87 -15.70
C ARG A 117 12.12 2.94 -14.89
N VAL A 118 12.17 2.53 -13.62
CA VAL A 118 11.00 2.56 -12.72
C VAL A 118 10.55 3.98 -12.45
N VAL A 119 11.47 4.92 -12.23
CA VAL A 119 11.14 6.36 -12.08
C VAL A 119 10.39 6.87 -13.31
N ARG A 120 10.96 6.71 -14.52
CA ARG A 120 10.31 7.16 -15.76
C ARG A 120 8.97 6.47 -16.03
N TRP A 121 8.86 5.21 -15.65
CA TRP A 121 7.60 4.46 -15.75
C TRP A 121 6.55 5.03 -14.78
N LEU A 122 6.94 5.31 -13.54
CA LEU A 122 6.05 5.87 -12.51
C LEU A 122 5.60 7.30 -12.86
N GLU A 123 6.49 8.11 -13.45
CA GLU A 123 6.14 9.43 -14.02
C GLU A 123 5.09 9.33 -15.12
N ARG A 124 5.27 8.42 -16.09
CA ARG A 124 4.28 8.18 -17.14
C ARG A 124 2.95 7.74 -16.54
N ARG A 125 3.00 6.80 -15.59
CA ARG A 125 1.80 6.27 -14.94
C ARG A 125 1.07 7.34 -14.13
N ALA A 126 1.79 8.22 -13.43
CA ALA A 126 1.21 9.35 -12.72
C ALA A 126 0.45 10.29 -13.70
N ARG A 127 1.05 10.61 -14.85
CA ARG A 127 0.40 11.44 -15.88
C ARG A 127 -0.88 10.81 -16.42
N GLU A 128 -0.90 9.49 -16.63
CA GLU A 128 -2.11 8.77 -17.05
C GLU A 128 -3.25 8.83 -16.01
N PHE A 129 -2.91 9.04 -14.73
CA PHE A 129 -3.87 9.30 -13.65
C PHE A 129 -4.17 10.80 -13.46
N GLY A 130 -3.66 11.66 -14.35
CA GLY A 130 -3.82 13.12 -14.26
C GLY A 130 -3.06 13.73 -13.08
N LEU A 131 -1.97 13.10 -12.65
CA LEU A 131 -1.05 13.60 -11.63
C LEU A 131 0.27 14.03 -12.27
N GLU A 132 0.65 15.27 -11.99
CA GLU A 132 1.95 15.83 -12.37
C GLU A 132 2.77 16.07 -11.10
N PRO A 133 3.55 15.07 -10.65
CA PRO A 133 4.35 15.22 -9.45
C PRO A 133 5.48 16.24 -9.70
N ALA A 134 5.78 17.05 -8.68
CA ALA A 134 6.93 17.95 -8.72
C ALA A 134 8.25 17.18 -8.79
N GLU A 135 8.28 15.98 -8.19
CA GLU A 135 9.41 15.07 -8.23
C GLU A 135 8.95 13.62 -7.97
N VAL A 136 9.67 12.66 -8.56
CA VAL A 136 9.44 11.23 -8.33
C VAL A 136 10.68 10.61 -7.70
N LEU A 137 10.50 10.01 -6.53
CA LEU A 137 11.55 9.38 -5.73
C LEU A 137 11.22 7.91 -5.49
N LEU A 138 12.25 7.06 -5.55
CA LEU A 138 12.14 5.67 -5.13
C LEU A 138 12.91 5.48 -3.83
N LEU A 139 12.35 4.70 -2.91
CA LEU A 139 13.00 4.41 -1.63
C LEU A 139 12.54 3.08 -1.06
N SER A 140 13.24 2.63 -0.03
CA SER A 140 12.75 1.58 0.87
C SER A 140 12.76 2.11 2.30
N ALA A 141 11.57 2.42 2.82
CA ALA A 141 11.43 2.80 4.22
C ALA A 141 11.88 1.68 5.17
N LYS A 142 11.52 0.42 4.84
CA LYS A 142 11.88 -0.77 5.64
C LYS A 142 13.40 -0.98 5.70
N ARG A 143 14.11 -0.78 4.60
CA ARG A 143 15.57 -0.96 4.51
C ARG A 143 16.35 0.35 4.72
N ARG A 144 15.65 1.45 5.03
CA ARG A 144 16.20 2.81 5.18
C ARG A 144 17.08 3.23 3.99
N ARG A 145 16.64 2.94 2.77
CA ARG A 145 17.37 3.29 1.55
C ARG A 145 16.82 4.57 0.95
N ASN A 146 17.73 5.46 0.53
CA ASN A 146 17.42 6.67 -0.22
C ASN A 146 16.46 7.64 0.51
N LEU A 147 16.52 7.66 1.84
CA LEU A 147 15.72 8.58 2.66
C LEU A 147 16.29 10.00 2.59
N GLU A 148 17.60 10.12 2.41
CA GLU A 148 18.35 11.38 2.30
C GLU A 148 17.89 12.18 1.07
N ALA A 149 17.61 11.50 -0.04
CA ALA A 149 17.06 12.14 -1.23
C ALA A 149 15.65 12.71 -1.00
N LEU A 150 14.82 12.03 -0.18
CA LEU A 150 13.51 12.55 0.22
C LEU A 150 13.66 13.76 1.14
N VAL A 151 14.57 13.71 2.12
CA VAL A 151 14.87 14.85 2.99
C VAL A 151 15.31 16.06 2.16
N ALA A 152 16.28 15.87 1.26
CA ALA A 152 16.75 16.93 0.37
C ALA A 152 15.63 17.48 -0.54
N ALA A 153 14.70 16.63 -0.99
CA ALA A 153 13.52 17.07 -1.71
C ALA A 153 12.59 17.92 -0.84
N MET A 154 12.30 17.50 0.39
CA MET A 154 11.49 18.27 1.34
C MET A 154 12.11 19.64 1.66
N GLU A 155 13.43 19.70 1.85
CA GLU A 155 14.17 20.94 2.11
C GLU A 155 14.02 21.98 0.99
N ARG A 156 13.95 21.54 -0.27
CA ARG A 156 13.69 22.46 -1.40
C ARG A 156 12.33 23.16 -1.31
N PHE A 157 11.37 22.58 -0.59
CA PHE A 157 10.06 23.18 -0.35
C PHE A 157 9.98 23.95 0.97
N ALA A 158 10.91 23.73 1.90
CA ALA A 158 10.90 24.31 3.25
C ALA A 158 10.84 25.85 3.28
N GLY A 159 11.38 26.52 2.26
CA GLY A 159 11.31 27.98 2.13
C GLY A 159 9.91 28.53 1.84
N LYS A 160 9.00 27.70 1.31
CA LYS A 160 7.62 28.09 0.94
C LYS A 160 6.55 27.36 1.74
N PHE A 161 6.87 26.19 2.30
CA PHE A 161 5.94 25.30 2.97
C PHE A 161 6.53 24.87 4.32
N ARG A 162 5.70 24.93 5.38
CA ARG A 162 6.07 24.44 6.72
C ARG A 162 5.47 23.08 7.04
N THR A 163 4.47 22.64 6.27
CA THR A 163 3.70 21.43 6.52
C THR A 163 3.86 20.44 5.38
N PHE A 164 4.11 19.20 5.75
CA PHE A 164 4.15 18.03 4.89
C PHE A 164 3.13 17.00 5.39
N ALA A 165 2.55 16.23 4.47
CA ALA A 165 1.64 15.16 4.82
C ALA A 165 1.96 13.92 4.00
N ALA A 166 2.23 12.79 4.67
CA ALA A 166 2.31 11.49 4.03
C ALA A 166 0.89 11.02 3.72
N VAL A 167 0.59 10.86 2.43
CA VAL A 167 -0.72 10.45 1.90
C VAL A 167 -0.55 9.22 1.01
N GLY A 168 -1.54 8.33 0.95
CA GLY A 168 -1.40 7.06 0.25
C GLY A 168 -2.36 5.99 0.75
N VAL A 169 -2.49 4.91 -0.01
CA VAL A 169 -3.30 3.74 0.42
C VAL A 169 -2.79 3.14 1.73
N ALA A 170 -3.67 2.42 2.43
CA ALA A 170 -3.26 1.58 3.54
C ALA A 170 -2.18 0.60 3.07
N ASN A 171 -1.21 0.31 3.94
CA ASN A 171 -0.06 -0.55 3.66
C ASN A 171 0.94 -0.05 2.60
N ALA A 172 0.79 1.18 2.05
CA ALA A 172 1.83 1.80 1.22
C ALA A 172 3.16 2.03 1.98
N GLY A 173 3.12 2.01 3.32
CA GLY A 173 4.29 2.15 4.19
C GLY A 173 4.54 3.57 4.70
N LYS A 174 3.48 4.40 4.81
CA LYS A 174 3.54 5.77 5.36
C LYS A 174 4.13 5.81 6.77
N SER A 175 3.55 5.07 7.72
CA SER A 175 4.05 5.04 9.10
C SER A 175 5.48 4.50 9.19
N THR A 176 5.82 3.49 8.37
CA THR A 176 7.21 2.99 8.27
C THR A 176 8.15 4.09 7.76
N LEU A 177 7.72 4.89 6.79
CA LEU A 177 8.49 6.02 6.27
C LEU A 177 8.73 7.09 7.33
N LEU A 178 7.69 7.49 8.08
CA LEU A 178 7.86 8.47 9.17
C LEU A 178 8.83 7.96 10.25
N ASN A 179 8.69 6.70 10.66
CA ASN A 179 9.61 6.09 11.62
C ASN A 179 11.05 6.11 11.11
N ALA A 180 11.25 5.79 9.83
CA ALA A 180 12.57 5.76 9.23
C ALA A 180 13.18 7.16 9.06
N LEU A 181 12.36 8.17 8.69
CA LEU A 181 12.80 9.57 8.61
C LEU A 181 13.23 10.11 9.97
N ARG A 182 12.48 9.81 11.03
CA ARG A 182 12.82 10.19 12.41
C ARG A 182 14.23 9.73 12.80
N GLU A 183 14.59 8.50 12.43
CA GLU A 183 15.89 7.92 12.75
C GLU A 183 17.04 8.51 11.90
N VAL A 184 16.76 8.89 10.66
CA VAL A 184 17.75 9.54 9.78
C VAL A 184 17.97 11.01 10.15
N LEU A 185 16.92 11.69 10.63
CA LEU A 185 16.97 13.11 11.01
C LEU A 185 17.43 13.34 12.46
N ALA A 186 17.32 12.31 13.30
CA ALA A 186 17.95 12.25 14.60
C ALA A 186 18.78 10.95 14.69
N PRO A 187 19.87 10.83 13.90
CA PRO A 187 20.79 9.72 14.05
C PRO A 187 21.41 9.90 15.42
N SER A 188 21.10 8.99 16.36
CA SER A 188 21.59 8.96 17.74
C SER A 188 22.85 9.80 17.89
N ALA A 189 22.71 11.01 18.45
CA ALA A 189 23.83 11.93 18.52
C ALA A 189 24.99 11.22 19.22
N PRO A 190 26.25 11.37 18.75
CA PRO A 190 27.42 11.04 19.54
C PRO A 190 27.53 11.92 20.80
N GLU A 191 26.67 12.93 20.96
CA GLU A 191 26.56 13.76 22.15
C GLU A 191 25.45 13.24 23.08
N VAL A 192 25.80 13.16 24.35
CA VAL A 192 25.15 12.37 25.41
C VAL A 192 23.72 12.82 25.75
N ASP A 193 23.19 13.93 25.21
CA ASP A 193 21.97 14.55 25.77
C ASP A 193 20.91 15.06 24.77
N ALA A 194 21.04 14.82 23.45
CA ALA A 194 19.98 15.23 22.51
C ALA A 194 18.82 14.19 22.49
N PRO A 195 17.59 14.55 22.91
CA PRO A 195 16.47 13.63 22.86
C PRO A 195 16.09 13.32 21.39
N PRO A 196 15.77 12.05 21.06
CA PRO A 196 15.31 11.71 19.72
C PRO A 196 14.05 12.51 19.39
N ILE A 197 13.88 12.88 18.12
CA ILE A 197 12.65 13.54 17.66
C ILE A 197 11.45 12.66 18.04
N PRO A 198 10.50 13.14 18.86
CA PRO A 198 9.38 12.34 19.31
C PRO A 198 8.34 12.20 18.18
N LEU A 199 7.74 11.01 18.08
CA LEU A 199 6.47 10.86 17.38
C LEU A 199 5.39 11.21 18.37
N THR A 200 4.64 12.26 18.07
CA THR A 200 3.50 12.68 18.88
C THR A 200 2.22 12.36 18.14
N VAL A 201 1.14 12.15 18.89
CA VAL A 201 -0.19 12.06 18.29
C VAL A 201 -0.87 13.38 18.60
N SER A 202 -1.38 14.04 17.57
CA SER A 202 -2.01 15.35 17.69
C SER A 202 -3.27 15.42 16.83
N PRO A 203 -4.25 16.28 17.19
CA PRO A 203 -5.35 16.60 16.30
C PRO A 203 -4.81 17.11 14.97
N PHE A 204 -5.28 16.54 13.88
CA PHE A 204 -4.94 17.03 12.55
C PHE A 204 -5.63 18.38 12.33
N PRO A 205 -4.94 19.40 11.78
CA PRO A 205 -5.44 20.77 11.83
C PRO A 205 -6.86 20.90 11.27
N GLY A 206 -7.76 21.55 12.01
CA GLY A 206 -9.15 21.77 11.57
C GLY A 206 -10.02 20.51 11.50
N THR A 207 -9.62 19.41 12.15
CA THR A 207 -10.37 18.13 12.20
C THR A 207 -10.38 17.55 13.61
N THR A 208 -11.22 16.56 13.85
CA THR A 208 -11.21 15.78 15.10
C THR A 208 -10.31 14.53 15.02
N LEU A 209 -9.74 14.28 13.84
CA LEU A 209 -8.85 13.16 13.58
C LEU A 209 -7.54 13.32 14.34
N SER A 210 -7.14 12.29 15.07
CA SER A 210 -5.84 12.25 15.72
C SER A 210 -4.85 11.51 14.83
N VAL A 211 -3.81 12.20 14.38
CA VAL A 211 -2.79 11.66 13.48
C VAL A 211 -1.42 11.67 14.14
N VAL A 212 -0.51 10.83 13.65
CA VAL A 212 0.88 10.88 14.06
C VAL A 212 1.54 12.09 13.41
N ARG A 213 2.35 12.81 14.19
CA ARG A 213 3.10 13.99 13.83
C ARG A 213 4.57 13.76 14.13
N LEU A 214 5.42 14.18 13.19
CA LEU A 214 6.86 14.25 13.32
C LEU A 214 7.30 15.71 13.18
N ASP A 215 7.90 16.25 14.23
CA ASP A 215 8.49 17.59 14.23
C ASP A 215 9.89 17.54 13.62
N LEU A 216 10.11 18.31 12.56
CA LEU A 216 11.33 18.32 11.79
C LEU A 216 12.12 19.60 12.08
N PRO A 217 13.45 19.62 11.87
CA PRO A 217 14.24 20.84 12.01
C PRO A 217 13.67 22.03 11.22
N GLY A 218 13.80 23.25 11.75
CA GLY A 218 13.36 24.47 11.08
C GLY A 218 11.83 24.71 11.10
N ASP A 219 11.17 24.31 12.19
CA ASP A 219 9.72 24.44 12.41
C ASP A 219 8.87 23.73 11.34
N LEU A 220 9.45 22.70 10.71
CA LEU A 220 8.77 21.90 9.71
C LEU A 220 8.00 20.78 10.42
N VAL A 221 6.86 20.38 9.85
CA VAL A 221 6.02 19.32 10.43
C VAL A 221 5.62 18.32 9.36
N LEU A 222 5.75 17.03 9.64
CA LEU A 222 5.26 15.94 8.81
C LEU A 222 4.15 15.16 9.53
N TYR A 223 2.98 15.09 8.90
CA TYR A 223 1.84 14.31 9.39
C TYR A 223 1.72 12.94 8.69
N ASP A 224 1.40 11.89 9.44
CA ASP A 224 0.97 10.59 8.91
C ASP A 224 -0.55 10.59 8.78
N THR A 225 -1.06 10.64 7.56
CA THR A 225 -2.51 10.66 7.34
C THR A 225 -3.11 9.26 7.36
N PRO A 226 -4.41 9.12 7.68
CA PRO A 226 -5.14 7.88 7.46
C PRO A 226 -4.86 7.28 6.08
N GLY A 227 -4.78 5.95 5.98
CA GLY A 227 -4.59 5.29 4.69
C GLY A 227 -5.90 5.14 3.92
N ALA A 228 -5.89 5.48 2.63
CA ALA A 228 -7.03 5.17 1.77
C ALA A 228 -7.23 3.66 1.63
N LEU A 229 -8.49 3.22 1.57
CA LEU A 229 -8.87 1.83 1.33
C LEU A 229 -9.71 1.74 0.05
N PRO A 230 -9.08 1.77 -1.15
CA PRO A 230 -9.84 1.72 -2.39
C PRO A 230 -10.63 0.42 -2.48
N ALA A 231 -11.94 0.53 -2.75
CA ALA A 231 -12.82 -0.62 -2.94
C ALA A 231 -12.34 -1.53 -4.08
N SER A 232 -11.55 -0.98 -5.01
CA SER A 232 -10.96 -1.69 -6.16
C SER A 232 -9.84 -2.66 -5.83
N THR A 233 -9.37 -2.73 -4.57
CA THR A 233 -8.27 -3.61 -4.14
C THR A 233 -8.75 -4.80 -3.32
N ILE A 234 -7.99 -5.89 -3.37
CA ILE A 234 -8.31 -7.13 -2.64
C ILE A 234 -7.87 -7.03 -1.17
N ALA A 235 -6.74 -6.37 -0.87
CA ALA A 235 -6.12 -6.38 0.46
C ALA A 235 -7.07 -6.02 1.63
N PRO A 236 -7.91 -4.97 1.55
CA PRO A 236 -8.81 -4.62 2.64
C PRO A 236 -9.85 -5.69 2.98
N ARG A 237 -10.10 -6.62 2.05
CA ARG A 237 -11.09 -7.67 2.18
C ARG A 237 -10.52 -8.92 2.84
N LEU A 238 -9.19 -9.08 2.90
CA LEU A 238 -8.52 -10.28 3.39
C LEU A 238 -8.33 -10.31 4.91
N LEU A 239 -8.15 -11.50 5.45
CA LEU A 239 -7.67 -11.69 6.82
C LEU A 239 -6.18 -11.31 6.92
N PRO A 240 -5.68 -10.93 8.10
CA PRO A 240 -4.26 -10.63 8.30
C PRO A 240 -3.33 -11.76 7.83
N GLU A 241 -3.71 -13.01 8.03
CA GLU A 241 -2.96 -14.22 7.69
C GLU A 241 -2.88 -14.41 6.18
N GLU A 242 -3.98 -14.16 5.47
CA GLU A 242 -4.02 -14.18 4.00
C GLU A 242 -3.22 -13.00 3.42
N LEU A 243 -3.33 -11.82 4.03
CA LEU A 243 -2.60 -10.63 3.61
C LEU A 243 -1.07 -10.82 3.73
N LYS A 244 -0.60 -11.52 4.77
CA LYS A 244 0.83 -11.90 4.93
C LYS A 244 1.36 -12.80 3.80
N ILE A 245 0.48 -13.43 3.03
CA ILE A 245 0.84 -14.23 1.86
C ILE A 245 0.99 -13.32 0.64
N LEU A 246 0.07 -12.37 0.47
CA LEU A 246 0.08 -11.44 -0.65
C LEU A 246 1.23 -10.45 -0.57
N VAL A 247 1.52 -9.92 0.62
CA VAL A 247 2.56 -8.92 0.84
C VAL A 247 3.94 -9.59 0.87
N PRO A 248 4.81 -9.36 -0.14
CA PRO A 248 6.14 -9.93 -0.15
C PRO A 248 6.98 -9.37 0.99
N GLN A 249 7.79 -10.23 1.61
CA GLN A 249 8.72 -9.83 2.66
C GLN A 249 10.15 -9.63 2.15
N GLU A 250 10.44 -10.21 0.99
CA GLU A 250 11.73 -10.24 0.32
C GLU A 250 11.54 -9.98 -1.18
N GLU A 251 12.64 -9.75 -1.87
CA GLU A 251 12.72 -9.54 -3.33
C GLU A 251 11.84 -10.52 -4.12
N ILE A 252 10.97 -9.99 -4.97
CA ILE A 252 10.12 -10.78 -5.86
C ILE A 252 10.98 -11.43 -6.93
N ARG A 253 10.90 -12.76 -6.99
CA ARG A 253 11.54 -13.55 -8.05
C ARG A 253 10.55 -13.77 -9.20
N PRO A 254 10.91 -13.45 -10.45
CA PRO A 254 10.06 -13.72 -11.60
C PRO A 254 9.85 -15.22 -11.76
N ARG A 255 8.59 -15.65 -11.94
CA ARG A 255 8.23 -17.04 -12.23
C ARG A 255 7.75 -17.16 -13.66
N VAL A 256 8.53 -17.83 -14.50
CA VAL A 256 8.26 -17.95 -15.94
C VAL A 256 7.42 -19.20 -16.22
N TYR A 257 6.30 -19.03 -16.91
CA TYR A 257 5.43 -20.11 -17.37
C TYR A 257 5.35 -20.07 -18.88
N GLN A 258 5.96 -21.05 -19.55
CA GLN A 258 5.88 -21.16 -21.01
C GLN A 258 4.50 -21.69 -21.42
N LEU A 259 3.70 -20.85 -22.06
CA LEU A 259 2.44 -21.25 -22.69
C LEU A 259 2.76 -21.68 -24.12
N ARG A 260 2.81 -23.00 -24.35
CA ARG A 260 3.11 -23.58 -25.66
C ARG A 260 1.87 -23.62 -26.53
N ASP A 261 0.76 -24.02 -25.95
CA ASP A 261 -0.51 -24.18 -26.65
C ASP A 261 -1.57 -23.23 -26.04
N PRO A 262 -2.51 -22.73 -26.85
CA PRO A 262 -3.74 -22.12 -26.37
C PRO A 262 -4.51 -23.01 -25.38
N GLY A 263 -5.41 -22.41 -24.60
CA GLY A 263 -6.22 -23.13 -23.62
C GLY A 263 -5.45 -23.51 -22.37
N GLN A 264 -4.62 -22.59 -21.85
CA GLN A 264 -3.91 -22.74 -20.58
C GLN A 264 -4.39 -21.69 -19.58
N THR A 265 -4.42 -22.05 -18.31
CA THR A 265 -4.84 -21.18 -17.21
C THR A 265 -3.75 -21.11 -16.15
N ILE A 266 -3.51 -19.91 -15.61
CA ILE A 266 -2.67 -19.67 -14.44
C ILE A 266 -3.53 -19.06 -13.33
N PHE A 267 -3.55 -19.72 -12.17
CA PHE A 267 -4.12 -19.21 -10.94
C PHE A 267 -3.03 -18.62 -10.04
N LEU A 268 -3.31 -17.48 -9.41
CA LEU A 268 -2.54 -16.89 -8.33
C LEU A 268 -3.36 -17.02 -7.03
N GLY A 269 -3.08 -18.08 -6.27
CA GLY A 269 -4.00 -18.54 -5.22
C GLY A 269 -5.39 -18.84 -5.80
N GLY A 270 -6.43 -18.54 -5.05
CA GLY A 270 -7.82 -18.53 -5.48
C GLY A 270 -8.37 -17.13 -5.78
N LEU A 271 -7.49 -16.12 -5.90
CA LEU A 271 -7.87 -14.70 -6.01
C LEU A 271 -7.76 -14.13 -7.42
N VAL A 272 -6.92 -14.71 -8.28
CA VAL A 272 -6.77 -14.28 -9.68
C VAL A 272 -6.61 -15.50 -10.56
N ARG A 273 -7.30 -15.50 -11.69
CA ARG A 273 -7.14 -16.48 -12.77
C ARG A 273 -6.83 -15.73 -14.06
N VAL A 274 -5.82 -16.19 -14.79
CA VAL A 274 -5.48 -15.67 -16.12
C VAL A 274 -5.56 -16.81 -17.11
N ASP A 275 -6.53 -16.72 -18.00
CA ASP A 275 -6.73 -17.67 -19.08
C ASP A 275 -6.06 -17.16 -20.34
N PHE A 276 -5.25 -18.00 -20.97
CA PHE A 276 -4.73 -17.80 -22.32
C PHE A 276 -5.62 -18.58 -23.28
N VAL A 277 -6.53 -17.87 -23.93
CA VAL A 277 -7.58 -18.44 -24.79
C VAL A 277 -7.00 -18.79 -26.15
N SER A 278 -6.31 -17.84 -26.78
CA SER A 278 -5.72 -18.02 -28.11
C SER A 278 -4.49 -17.13 -28.32
N GLY A 279 -3.60 -17.54 -29.23
CA GLY A 279 -2.38 -16.81 -29.58
C GLY A 279 -1.19 -17.73 -29.83
N PRO A 280 -0.06 -17.18 -30.32
CA PRO A 280 1.18 -17.94 -30.51
C PRO A 280 1.82 -18.31 -29.15
N PRO A 281 2.72 -19.33 -29.15
CA PRO A 281 3.48 -19.70 -27.96
C PRO A 281 4.23 -18.51 -27.35
N GLN A 282 4.02 -18.27 -26.06
CA GLN A 282 4.63 -17.13 -25.37
C GLN A 282 4.80 -17.39 -23.87
N PRO A 283 5.84 -16.82 -23.23
CA PRO A 283 5.96 -16.89 -21.78
C PRO A 283 4.99 -15.90 -21.12
N LEU A 284 4.39 -16.33 -20.01
CA LEU A 284 3.85 -15.42 -19.01
C LEU A 284 4.79 -15.41 -17.80
N VAL A 285 5.18 -14.21 -17.35
CA VAL A 285 6.08 -14.05 -16.21
C VAL A 285 5.31 -13.46 -15.03
N VAL A 286 5.17 -14.24 -13.96
CA VAL A 286 4.44 -13.83 -12.76
C VAL A 286 5.38 -13.13 -11.79
N TYR A 287 5.05 -11.88 -11.44
CA TYR A 287 5.68 -11.08 -10.39
C TYR A 287 4.67 -10.89 -9.27
N ALA A 288 4.81 -11.71 -8.23
CA ALA A 288 3.96 -11.69 -7.06
C ALA A 288 4.74 -12.32 -5.89
N SER A 289 4.26 -12.16 -4.66
CA SER A 289 4.86 -12.81 -3.49
C SER A 289 5.14 -14.30 -3.75
N SER A 290 6.33 -14.76 -3.34
CA SER A 290 6.73 -16.16 -3.46
C SER A 290 5.85 -17.11 -2.64
N ARG A 291 5.13 -16.57 -1.65
CA ARG A 291 4.18 -17.31 -0.82
C ARG A 291 2.84 -17.54 -1.52
N ILE A 292 2.50 -16.73 -2.54
CA ILE A 292 1.31 -17.00 -3.35
C ILE A 292 1.60 -18.22 -4.21
N ARG A 293 0.85 -19.30 -3.98
CA ARG A 293 0.95 -20.50 -4.82
C ARG A 293 0.40 -20.19 -6.21
N VAL A 294 1.22 -20.46 -7.22
CA VAL A 294 0.80 -20.35 -8.62
C VAL A 294 0.48 -21.74 -9.13
N HIS A 295 -0.73 -21.93 -9.64
CA HIS A 295 -1.19 -23.21 -10.15
C HIS A 295 -1.52 -23.09 -11.65
N ARG A 296 -0.92 -23.95 -12.47
CA ARG A 296 -1.17 -23.99 -13.92
C ARG A 296 -2.01 -25.22 -14.25
N THR A 297 -3.02 -25.03 -15.08
CA THR A 297 -3.88 -26.12 -15.58
C THR A 297 -4.30 -25.87 -17.04
N LYS A 298 -4.97 -26.86 -17.65
CA LYS A 298 -5.66 -26.67 -18.92
C LYS A 298 -6.94 -25.86 -18.70
N LEU A 299 -7.27 -24.96 -19.62
CA LEU A 299 -8.46 -24.12 -19.57
C LEU A 299 -9.74 -24.97 -19.39
N ALA A 300 -9.84 -26.09 -20.11
CA ALA A 300 -10.96 -27.02 -20.02
C ALA A 300 -11.18 -27.65 -18.62
N ARG A 301 -10.21 -27.54 -17.70
CA ARG A 301 -10.31 -28.05 -16.32
C ARG A 301 -10.32 -26.93 -15.28
N ALA A 302 -10.19 -25.67 -15.70
CA ALA A 302 -9.97 -24.56 -14.78
C ALA A 302 -11.18 -24.32 -13.88
N ASP A 303 -12.39 -24.38 -14.42
CA ASP A 303 -13.64 -24.21 -13.66
C ASP A 303 -13.83 -25.34 -12.63
N GLU A 304 -13.67 -26.60 -13.05
CA GLU A 304 -13.77 -27.77 -12.17
C GLU A 304 -12.72 -27.73 -11.04
N LEU A 305 -11.48 -27.37 -11.37
CA LEU A 305 -10.39 -27.22 -10.40
C LEU A 305 -10.73 -26.14 -9.38
N TYR A 306 -11.22 -24.98 -9.84
CA TYR A 306 -11.55 -23.87 -8.95
C TYR A 306 -12.68 -24.25 -7.98
N ALA A 307 -13.77 -24.79 -8.51
CA ALA A 307 -14.94 -25.19 -7.71
C ALA A 307 -14.58 -26.22 -6.61
N ARG A 308 -13.68 -27.16 -6.91
CA ARG A 308 -13.29 -28.22 -5.95
C ARG A 308 -12.25 -27.77 -4.93
N HIS A 309 -11.33 -26.89 -5.32
CA HIS A 309 -10.09 -26.66 -4.56
C HIS A 309 -9.81 -25.23 -4.13
N VAL A 310 -10.74 -24.28 -4.38
CA VAL A 310 -10.71 -22.96 -3.74
C VAL A 310 -10.75 -23.10 -2.21
N GLY A 311 -9.88 -22.37 -1.52
CA GLY A 311 -9.76 -22.49 -0.06
C GLY A 311 -8.65 -23.41 0.45
N GLU A 312 -8.08 -24.25 -0.43
CA GLU A 312 -7.06 -25.25 -0.08
C GLU A 312 -5.87 -25.18 -1.03
N LEU A 313 -5.96 -25.84 -2.20
CA LEU A 313 -4.90 -25.79 -3.22
C LEU A 313 -4.78 -24.38 -3.79
N LEU A 314 -5.94 -23.74 -4.02
CA LEU A 314 -6.06 -22.38 -4.50
C LEU A 314 -6.35 -21.47 -3.29
N PHE A 315 -5.31 -21.25 -2.51
CA PHE A 315 -5.29 -20.42 -1.31
C PHE A 315 -4.27 -19.29 -1.46
N PRO A 316 -4.54 -18.07 -0.95
CA PRO A 316 -5.80 -17.57 -0.35
C PRO A 316 -6.93 -17.41 -1.38
N PRO A 317 -8.21 -17.24 -0.97
CA PRO A 317 -8.71 -17.08 0.40
C PRO A 317 -8.85 -18.42 1.15
N ALA A 318 -9.16 -18.38 2.44
CA ALA A 318 -9.58 -19.53 3.23
C ALA A 318 -10.93 -20.12 2.74
N ARG A 319 -11.14 -21.42 2.93
CA ARG A 319 -12.29 -22.18 2.40
C ARG A 319 -13.64 -21.63 2.85
N ASP A 320 -13.78 -21.25 4.11
CA ASP A 320 -14.99 -20.66 4.69
C ASP A 320 -15.32 -19.26 4.12
N ARG A 321 -14.36 -18.63 3.44
CA ARG A 321 -14.49 -17.30 2.84
C ARG A 321 -14.43 -17.31 1.33
N ALA A 322 -14.27 -18.48 0.70
CA ALA A 322 -14.11 -18.62 -0.74
C ALA A 322 -15.22 -17.91 -1.55
N GLU A 323 -16.48 -18.03 -1.11
CA GLU A 323 -17.62 -17.42 -1.79
C GLU A 323 -17.52 -15.88 -1.88
N ARG A 324 -16.97 -15.24 -0.85
CA ARG A 324 -16.75 -13.78 -0.83
C ARG A 324 -15.74 -13.33 -1.89
N PHE A 325 -14.87 -14.23 -2.35
CA PHE A 325 -13.86 -13.96 -3.35
C PHE A 325 -14.07 -14.79 -4.62
N ALA A 326 -15.28 -15.27 -4.85
CA ALA A 326 -15.62 -15.96 -6.09
C ALA A 326 -15.23 -15.08 -7.29
N LEU A 327 -14.57 -15.68 -8.29
CA LEU A 327 -14.05 -14.98 -9.47
C LEU A 327 -15.17 -14.66 -10.47
N ARG A 328 -16.09 -13.77 -10.05
CA ARG A 328 -17.31 -13.43 -10.78
C ARG A 328 -17.08 -12.45 -11.92
N GLU A 329 -16.08 -11.58 -11.80
CA GLU A 329 -15.72 -10.67 -12.88
C GLU A 329 -14.79 -11.36 -13.87
N GLN A 330 -15.10 -11.20 -15.16
CA GLN A 330 -14.31 -11.70 -16.27
C GLN A 330 -13.96 -10.52 -17.16
N ILE A 331 -12.67 -10.32 -17.40
CA ILE A 331 -12.16 -9.18 -18.16
C ILE A 331 -11.48 -9.74 -19.41
N PRO A 332 -12.16 -9.73 -20.56
CA PRO A 332 -11.57 -10.12 -21.83
C PRO A 332 -10.53 -9.10 -22.25
N LEU A 333 -9.34 -9.57 -22.59
CA LEU A 333 -8.22 -8.78 -23.04
C LEU A 333 -7.78 -9.26 -24.43
N HIS A 334 -8.00 -8.42 -25.44
CA HIS A 334 -7.50 -8.63 -26.79
C HIS A 334 -6.21 -7.84 -26.95
N LEU A 335 -5.08 -8.52 -26.76
CA LEU A 335 -3.78 -7.88 -26.78
C LEU A 335 -3.18 -8.00 -28.19
N SER A 336 -3.07 -6.89 -28.92
CA SER A 336 -2.41 -6.85 -30.23
C SER A 336 -0.90 -7.01 -30.12
N ALA A 337 -0.22 -7.41 -31.20
CA ALA A 337 1.24 -7.43 -31.23
C ALA A 337 1.83 -6.05 -30.86
N SER A 338 2.87 -6.04 -30.05
CA SER A 338 3.55 -4.83 -29.58
C SER A 338 5.06 -5.08 -29.48
N PRO A 339 5.91 -4.08 -29.82
CA PRO A 339 7.34 -4.17 -29.58
C PRO A 339 7.70 -4.19 -28.08
N GLY A 340 6.77 -3.77 -27.22
CA GLY A 340 6.93 -3.73 -25.77
C GLY A 340 6.24 -4.89 -25.05
N LYS A 341 6.68 -5.14 -23.81
CA LYS A 341 5.97 -6.02 -22.89
C LYS A 341 4.82 -5.27 -22.20
N ARG A 342 3.80 -6.00 -21.79
CA ARG A 342 2.65 -5.46 -21.03
C ARG A 342 2.50 -6.18 -19.70
N ASP A 343 2.16 -5.44 -18.67
CA ASP A 343 1.74 -6.00 -17.38
C ASP A 343 0.22 -6.11 -17.37
N ILE A 344 -0.28 -7.27 -16.93
CA ILE A 344 -1.64 -7.47 -16.44
C ILE A 344 -1.53 -7.42 -14.91
N ALA A 345 -1.84 -6.28 -14.31
CA ALA A 345 -1.65 -6.01 -12.90
C ALA A 345 -2.98 -6.11 -12.13
N VAL A 346 -2.93 -6.75 -10.96
CA VAL A 346 -4.04 -6.83 -10.01
C VAL A 346 -3.55 -6.32 -8.67
N GLY A 347 -4.24 -5.28 -8.18
CA GLY A 347 -3.84 -4.59 -6.96
C GLY A 347 -3.70 -5.54 -5.77
N SER A 348 -2.63 -5.33 -5.00
CA SER A 348 -2.24 -6.11 -3.83
C SER A 348 -1.82 -7.57 -4.08
N VAL A 349 -1.98 -8.12 -5.29
CA VAL A 349 -1.57 -9.50 -5.63
C VAL A 349 -0.24 -9.50 -6.38
N GLY A 350 -0.11 -8.65 -7.39
CA GLY A 350 1.05 -8.57 -8.27
C GLY A 350 0.65 -8.39 -9.74
N TRP A 351 1.54 -8.75 -10.66
CA TRP A 351 1.27 -8.65 -12.10
C TRP A 351 1.82 -9.84 -12.88
N VAL A 352 1.26 -10.03 -14.07
CA VAL A 352 1.70 -11.02 -15.06
C VAL A 352 2.20 -10.27 -16.29
N VAL A 353 3.44 -10.51 -16.67
CA VAL A 353 4.05 -9.89 -17.86
C VAL A 353 3.77 -10.74 -19.09
N GLN A 354 3.22 -10.10 -20.10
CA GLN A 354 3.00 -10.62 -21.44
C GLN A 354 4.06 -10.04 -22.40
N HIS A 355 4.71 -10.91 -23.18
CA HIS A 355 5.90 -10.59 -23.97
C HIS A 355 5.61 -10.07 -25.39
N GLY A 356 4.64 -9.15 -25.53
CA GLY A 356 4.40 -8.39 -26.76
C GLY A 356 3.80 -9.17 -27.94
N GLN A 357 3.70 -10.50 -27.86
CA GLN A 357 2.96 -11.29 -28.85
C GLN A 357 1.46 -10.96 -28.81
N PRO A 358 0.72 -11.15 -29.92
CA PRO A 358 -0.72 -11.04 -29.87
C PRO A 358 -1.32 -12.16 -28.99
N GLY A 359 -2.52 -11.97 -28.48
CA GLY A 359 -3.24 -13.05 -27.79
C GLY A 359 -4.54 -12.59 -27.14
N GLU A 360 -5.45 -13.54 -27.01
CA GLU A 360 -6.69 -13.38 -26.28
C GLU A 360 -6.53 -13.96 -24.88
N PHE A 361 -6.80 -13.12 -23.89
CA PHE A 361 -6.75 -13.51 -22.49
C PHE A 361 -8.07 -13.20 -21.81
N VAL A 362 -8.40 -13.94 -20.77
CA VAL A 362 -9.49 -13.59 -19.86
C VAL A 362 -8.93 -13.58 -18.44
N VAL A 363 -9.07 -12.44 -17.77
CA VAL A 363 -8.66 -12.32 -16.37
C VAL A 363 -9.90 -12.42 -15.49
N HIS A 364 -9.92 -13.37 -14.57
CA HIS A 364 -10.99 -13.51 -13.60
C HIS A 364 -10.53 -13.04 -12.22
N VAL A 365 -11.34 -12.19 -11.61
CA VAL A 365 -11.10 -11.58 -10.29
C VAL A 365 -12.40 -11.51 -9.49
N PRO A 366 -12.32 -11.35 -8.15
CA PRO A 366 -13.49 -11.05 -7.35
C PRO A 366 -14.18 -9.77 -7.79
N GLU A 367 -15.49 -9.70 -7.55
CA GLU A 367 -16.31 -8.53 -7.91
C GLU A 367 -15.77 -7.21 -7.33
N GLY A 368 -15.75 -6.17 -8.13
CA GLY A 368 -15.23 -4.84 -7.83
C GLY A 368 -13.70 -4.74 -7.83
N VAL A 369 -12.94 -5.81 -8.08
CA VAL A 369 -11.48 -5.77 -8.15
C VAL A 369 -11.04 -5.27 -9.52
N ARG A 370 -10.22 -4.22 -9.55
CA ARG A 370 -9.76 -3.66 -10.83
C ARG A 370 -8.51 -4.35 -11.35
N VAL A 371 -8.54 -4.69 -12.63
CA VAL A 371 -7.38 -5.16 -13.39
C VAL A 371 -6.86 -4.01 -14.27
N TYR A 372 -5.54 -3.86 -14.32
CA TYR A 372 -4.88 -2.84 -15.12
C TYR A 372 -3.98 -3.50 -16.18
N VAL A 373 -4.16 -3.11 -17.44
CA VAL A 373 -3.22 -3.42 -18.51
C VAL A 373 -2.37 -2.18 -18.75
N ARG A 374 -1.05 -2.33 -18.66
CA ARG A 374 -0.08 -1.21 -18.69
C ARG A 374 1.22 -1.62 -19.36
N GLU A 375 2.04 -0.63 -19.74
CA GLU A 375 3.42 -0.90 -20.16
C GLU A 375 4.19 -1.62 -19.05
N ALA A 376 5.03 -2.59 -19.39
CA ALA A 376 5.76 -3.34 -18.37
C ALA A 376 6.76 -2.48 -17.59
N MET A 377 6.60 -2.49 -16.27
CA MET A 377 7.55 -1.83 -15.35
C MET A 377 8.93 -2.50 -15.39
N VAL A 378 8.94 -3.84 -15.59
CA VAL A 378 10.11 -4.74 -15.41
C VAL A 378 10.73 -5.21 -16.71
#